data_AF-A0ABC8JMA9-F1
#
_entry.id   AF-A0ABC8JMA9-F1
#
_cell.length_a   1.000
_cell.length_b   1.000
_cell.length_c   1.000
_cell.angle_alpha   90.00
_cell.angle_beta   90.00
_cell.angle_gamma   90.00
#
_symmetry.space_group_name_H-M   'P 1'
#
loop_
_entity.id
_entity.type
_entity.pdbx_description
1 polymer ?
#
loop_
_entity_poly.entity_id
_entity_poly.type
_entity_poly.pdbx_seq_one_letter_code
_entity_poly.pdbx_strand_id
1 'polypeptide(L)'
;MSTTQEWVMIGGEGPESYNQNSSYQAYIYFGCVSGPNTFVAVQNIIDAVEEKYKKETGQNPVDNIEFQVLINDFTNNNFNTLFQALPASRRYYSAGVPGSFFERVLPKNIFHIGVINYAFHFTSKIPKGITDGDSPSWNRDMHCTGFNEAVKKAYLDQYSADTKDLLDARVEEIVSGGLMLLFGSCLRDGDKISETS
;
A
#
# COMPACT_ATOMS: atom_id res chain seq x y z
N MET A 1 10.71 -8.29 28.27
CA MET A 1 11.56 -8.29 27.06
C MET A 1 10.66 -8.69 25.91
N SER A 2 10.30 -7.73 25.05
CA SER A 2 9.50 -8.00 23.86
C SER A 2 10.44 -8.58 22.81
N THR A 3 10.28 -9.84 22.46
CA THR A 3 10.92 -10.44 21.29
C THR A 3 10.45 -9.67 20.06
N THR A 4 11.35 -8.93 19.42
CA THR A 4 11.14 -8.43 18.06
C THR A 4 10.79 -9.64 17.20
N GLN A 5 9.62 -9.64 16.57
CA GLN A 5 9.25 -10.67 15.62
C GLN A 5 10.21 -10.52 14.43
N GLU A 6 11.21 -11.38 14.35
CA GLU A 6 12.05 -11.46 13.15
C GLU A 6 11.14 -11.96 12.02
N TRP A 7 11.01 -11.16 10.97
CA TRP A 7 10.33 -11.55 9.74
C TRP A 7 11.25 -12.53 8.99
N VAL A 8 11.20 -13.79 9.40
CA VAL A 8 12.04 -14.87 8.87
C VAL A 8 11.41 -15.37 7.57
N MET A 9 12.10 -15.14 6.44
CA MET A 9 11.77 -15.85 5.20
C MET A 9 12.11 -17.32 5.42
N ILE A 10 11.37 -18.24 4.79
CA ILE A 10 11.56 -19.68 5.03
C ILE A 10 13.00 -20.06 4.65
N GLY A 11 13.85 -20.29 5.64
CA GLY A 11 15.25 -20.68 5.43
C GLY A 11 15.40 -22.13 4.99
N GLY A 12 16.59 -22.49 4.51
CA GLY A 12 16.96 -23.86 4.13
C GLY A 12 16.96 -24.11 2.62
N GLU A 13 17.05 -25.38 2.22
CA GLU A 13 17.13 -25.82 0.81
C GLU A 13 15.85 -26.52 0.32
N GLY A 14 14.81 -26.55 1.14
CA GLY A 14 13.53 -27.15 0.77
C GLY A 14 12.81 -26.40 -0.36
N PRO A 15 11.83 -27.03 -1.03
CA PRO A 15 11.13 -26.44 -2.18
C PRO A 15 10.35 -25.16 -1.84
N GLU A 16 10.00 -24.95 -0.57
CA GLU A 16 9.33 -23.73 -0.09
C GLU A 16 10.33 -22.68 0.46
N SER A 17 11.64 -22.96 0.40
CA SER A 17 12.63 -22.06 0.94
C SER A 17 12.79 -20.81 0.09
N TYR A 18 13.21 -19.73 0.73
CA TYR A 18 13.49 -18.47 0.07
C TYR A 18 14.54 -18.62 -1.03
N ASN A 19 15.58 -19.42 -0.78
CA ASN A 19 16.64 -19.68 -1.75
C ASN A 19 16.11 -20.29 -3.08
N GLN A 20 15.03 -21.08 -3.02
CA GLN A 20 14.41 -21.68 -4.22
C GLN A 20 13.37 -20.77 -4.89
N ASN A 21 12.85 -19.75 -4.18
CA ASN A 21 11.70 -18.94 -4.61
C ASN A 21 11.97 -17.43 -4.65
N SER A 22 13.23 -16.99 -4.53
CA SER A 22 13.61 -15.57 -4.47
C SER A 22 14.06 -14.97 -5.80
N SER A 23 14.07 -15.75 -6.88
CA SER A 23 14.60 -15.31 -8.18
C SER A 23 13.81 -14.16 -8.80
N TYR A 24 12.54 -14.01 -8.40
CA TYR A 24 11.66 -12.95 -8.84
C TYR A 24 10.94 -12.32 -7.65
N GLN A 25 10.96 -10.99 -7.59
CA GLN A 25 10.31 -10.21 -6.55
C GLN A 25 9.42 -9.14 -7.17
N ALA A 26 8.14 -9.19 -6.82
CA ALA A 26 7.13 -8.27 -7.29
C ALA A 26 6.66 -7.37 -6.16
N TYR A 27 6.71 -6.07 -6.39
CA TYR A 27 6.28 -5.03 -5.48
C TYR A 27 5.17 -4.21 -6.09
N ILE A 28 4.20 -3.81 -5.29
CA ILE A 28 3.18 -2.86 -5.72
C ILE A 28 3.12 -1.66 -4.78
N TYR A 29 3.06 -0.48 -5.36
CA TYR A 29 2.80 0.76 -4.66
C TYR A 29 1.43 1.30 -5.07
N PHE A 30 0.52 1.42 -4.11
CA PHE A 30 -0.86 1.86 -4.30
C PHE A 30 -1.02 3.33 -3.92
N GLY A 31 -1.82 4.08 -4.69
CA GLY A 31 -2.12 5.49 -4.45
C GLY A 31 -0.91 6.41 -4.68
N CYS A 32 -0.15 6.13 -5.73
CA CYS A 32 1.04 6.88 -6.09
C CYS A 32 0.74 8.19 -6.84
N VAL A 33 0.90 9.31 -6.13
CA VAL A 33 1.14 10.61 -6.78
C VAL A 33 2.52 10.61 -7.43
N SER A 34 2.62 11.11 -8.67
CA SER A 34 3.87 11.22 -9.45
C SER A 34 4.90 12.09 -8.71
N GLY A 35 5.74 11.47 -7.88
CA GLY A 35 6.71 12.18 -7.05
C GLY A 35 7.87 11.31 -6.54
N PRO A 36 8.98 11.93 -6.11
CA PRO A 36 10.21 11.22 -5.74
C PRO A 36 10.04 10.28 -4.54
N ASN A 37 9.05 10.54 -3.67
CA ASN A 37 8.79 9.73 -2.48
C ASN A 37 8.52 8.27 -2.82
N THR A 38 7.78 8.00 -3.90
CA THR A 38 7.50 6.63 -4.35
C THR A 38 8.78 5.92 -4.74
N PHE A 39 9.67 6.59 -5.48
CA PHE A 39 10.92 5.97 -5.94
C PHE A 39 11.89 5.70 -4.80
N VAL A 40 11.96 6.60 -3.81
CA VAL A 40 12.76 6.40 -2.59
C VAL A 40 12.22 5.22 -1.78
N ALA A 41 10.90 5.14 -1.60
CA ALA A 41 10.28 4.01 -0.88
C ALA A 41 10.56 2.67 -1.58
N VAL A 42 10.40 2.63 -2.91
CA VAL A 42 10.71 1.44 -3.72
C VAL A 42 12.19 1.05 -3.59
N GLN A 43 13.10 2.02 -3.64
CA GLN A 43 14.53 1.74 -3.52
C GLN A 43 14.87 1.18 -2.13
N ASN A 44 14.33 1.76 -1.06
CA ASN A 44 14.54 1.26 0.30
C ASN A 44 14.09 -0.19 0.48
N ILE A 45 12.98 -0.60 -0.18
CA ILE A 45 12.50 -1.99 -0.13
C ILE A 45 13.44 -2.92 -0.89
N ILE A 46 13.88 -2.52 -2.08
CA ILE A 46 14.86 -3.29 -2.87
C ILE A 46 16.14 -3.49 -2.06
N ASP A 47 16.70 -2.42 -1.50
CA ASP A 47 17.94 -2.46 -0.73
C ASP A 47 17.81 -3.42 0.47
N ALA A 48 16.68 -3.36 1.20
CA ALA A 48 16.42 -4.24 2.34
C ALA A 48 16.29 -5.72 1.92
N VAL A 49 15.66 -6.00 0.78
CA VAL A 49 15.50 -7.37 0.27
C VAL A 49 16.83 -7.92 -0.26
N GLU A 50 17.61 -7.11 -0.96
CA GLU A 50 18.95 -7.47 -1.42
C GLU A 50 19.90 -7.75 -0.23
N GLU A 51 19.88 -6.90 0.80
CA GLU A 51 20.68 -7.11 2.02
C GLU A 51 20.30 -8.43 2.71
N LYS A 52 19.01 -8.67 2.87
CA LYS A 52 18.50 -9.90 3.49
C LYS A 52 18.86 -11.13 2.66
N TYR A 53 18.69 -11.10 1.34
CA TYR A 53 19.08 -12.20 0.47
C TYR A 53 20.56 -12.52 0.60
N LYS A 54 21.42 -11.51 0.49
CA LYS A 54 22.87 -11.68 0.62
C LYS A 54 23.25 -12.28 1.97
N LYS A 55 22.59 -11.87 3.05
CA LYS A 55 22.82 -12.41 4.40
C LYS A 55 22.42 -13.88 4.52
N GLU A 56 21.32 -14.28 3.91
CA GLU A 56 20.76 -15.64 4.03
C GLU A 56 21.40 -16.64 3.06
N THR A 57 21.76 -16.23 1.84
CA THR A 57 22.29 -17.14 0.81
C THR A 57 23.79 -17.00 0.58
N GLY A 58 24.39 -15.87 0.97
CA GLY A 58 25.78 -15.52 0.65
C GLY A 58 26.00 -15.18 -0.83
N GLN A 59 24.96 -15.18 -1.66
CA GLN A 59 25.03 -14.92 -3.09
C GLN A 59 24.87 -13.44 -3.42
N ASN A 60 25.32 -13.04 -4.62
CA ASN A 60 25.15 -11.69 -5.12
C ASN A 60 23.70 -11.45 -5.59
N PRO A 61 22.92 -10.55 -4.98
CA PRO A 61 21.53 -10.31 -5.38
C PRO A 61 21.40 -9.83 -6.84
N VAL A 62 22.39 -9.08 -7.32
CA VAL A 62 22.39 -8.44 -8.65
C VAL A 62 22.22 -9.44 -9.80
N ASP A 63 22.75 -10.65 -9.64
CA ASP A 63 22.75 -11.68 -10.68
C ASP A 63 21.65 -12.72 -10.48
N ASN A 64 20.94 -12.67 -9.34
CA ASN A 64 20.05 -13.74 -8.90
C ASN A 64 18.61 -13.29 -8.62
N ILE A 65 18.34 -11.98 -8.56
CA ILE A 65 17.00 -11.45 -8.28
C ILE A 65 16.60 -10.44 -9.35
N GLU A 66 15.41 -10.64 -9.90
CA GLU A 66 14.73 -9.66 -10.75
C GLU A 66 13.61 -8.98 -9.95
N PHE A 67 13.55 -7.64 -10.03
CA PHE A 67 12.51 -6.85 -9.38
C PHE A 67 11.50 -6.31 -10.40
N GLN A 68 10.20 -6.50 -10.11
CA GLN A 68 9.11 -5.82 -10.81
C GLN A 68 8.36 -4.90 -9.85
N VAL A 69 8.17 -3.65 -10.25
CA VAL A 69 7.45 -2.62 -9.49
C VAL A 69 6.20 -2.20 -10.24
N LEU A 70 5.06 -2.53 -9.67
CA LEU A 70 3.74 -2.14 -10.15
C LEU A 70 3.34 -0.84 -9.45
N ILE A 71 2.99 0.18 -10.22
CA ILE A 71 2.58 1.47 -9.67
C ILE A 71 1.10 1.64 -9.96
N ASN A 72 0.29 1.55 -8.91
CA ASN A 72 -1.16 1.70 -8.99
C ASN A 72 -1.60 3.10 -8.57
N ASP A 73 -2.53 3.65 -9.35
CA ASP A 73 -3.33 4.82 -9.00
C ASP A 73 -4.64 4.78 -9.79
N PHE A 74 -5.55 5.72 -9.51
CA PHE A 74 -6.78 5.89 -10.27
C PHE A 74 -6.52 6.11 -11.77
N THR A 75 -7.50 5.73 -12.59
CA THR A 75 -7.42 5.79 -14.06
C THR A 75 -7.22 7.21 -14.60
N ASN A 76 -7.58 8.23 -13.83
CA ASN A 76 -7.41 9.63 -14.18
C ASN A 76 -6.06 10.23 -13.71
N ASN A 77 -5.20 9.44 -13.06
CA ASN A 77 -3.86 9.89 -12.69
C ASN A 77 -2.98 10.09 -13.92
N ASN A 78 -1.99 10.98 -13.81
CA ASN A 78 -1.04 11.27 -14.89
C ASN A 78 0.15 10.31 -14.85
N PHE A 79 -0.05 9.09 -15.36
CA PHE A 79 1.02 8.09 -15.53
C PHE A 79 2.14 8.54 -16.48
N ASN A 80 1.88 9.46 -17.41
CA ASN A 80 2.94 9.96 -18.31
C ASN A 80 4.02 10.70 -17.52
N THR A 81 3.62 11.58 -16.59
CA THR A 81 4.56 12.28 -15.71
C THR A 81 5.31 11.30 -14.81
N LEU A 82 4.63 10.28 -14.28
CA LEU A 82 5.27 9.21 -13.50
C LEU A 82 6.36 8.50 -14.30
N PHE A 83 6.05 8.04 -15.52
CA PHE A 83 7.01 7.31 -16.34
C PHE A 83 8.18 8.17 -16.82
N GLN A 84 7.95 9.46 -17.08
CA GLN A 84 9.02 10.41 -17.39
C GLN A 84 9.95 10.67 -16.21
N ALA A 85 9.45 10.54 -14.97
CA ALA A 85 10.23 10.78 -13.76
C ALA A 85 10.98 9.53 -13.24
N LEU A 86 10.81 8.36 -13.88
CA LEU A 86 11.46 7.14 -13.43
C LEU A 86 13.00 7.26 -13.47
N PRO A 87 13.72 6.83 -12.41
CA PRO A 87 15.18 6.86 -12.41
C PRO A 87 15.75 6.02 -13.55
N ALA A 88 16.71 6.57 -14.30
CA ALA A 88 17.35 5.87 -15.42
C ALA A 88 18.21 4.68 -14.94
N SER A 89 18.84 4.80 -13.76
CA SER A 89 19.72 3.79 -13.17
C SER A 89 19.01 2.75 -12.30
N ARG A 90 17.67 2.63 -12.42
CA ARG A 90 16.87 1.73 -11.58
C ARG A 90 17.22 0.26 -11.85
N ARG A 91 17.20 -0.55 -10.79
CA ARG A 91 17.43 -2.01 -10.81
C ARG A 91 16.14 -2.83 -10.85
N TYR A 92 15.06 -2.24 -11.38
CA TYR A 92 13.74 -2.87 -11.45
C TYR A 92 13.01 -2.54 -12.75
N TYR A 93 12.17 -3.47 -13.18
CA TYR A 93 11.17 -3.26 -14.21
C TYR A 93 9.96 -2.57 -13.60
N SER A 94 9.29 -1.69 -14.35
CA SER A 94 8.10 -0.99 -13.87
C SER A 94 6.92 -1.07 -14.82
N ALA A 95 5.72 -1.08 -14.25
CA ALA A 95 4.47 -1.01 -15.00
C ALA A 95 3.43 -0.16 -14.23
N GLY A 96 2.59 0.55 -14.95
CA GLY A 96 1.44 1.26 -14.38
C GLY A 96 0.22 0.34 -14.33
N VAL A 97 -0.54 0.42 -13.23
CA VAL A 97 -1.76 -0.35 -13.00
C VAL A 97 -2.90 0.62 -12.70
N PRO A 98 -3.61 1.12 -13.74
CA PRO A 98 -4.69 2.07 -13.54
C PRO A 98 -5.92 1.37 -12.96
N GLY A 99 -6.45 1.88 -11.84
CA GLY A 99 -7.63 1.32 -11.18
C GLY A 99 -7.74 1.73 -9.71
N SER A 100 -8.95 1.65 -9.15
CA SER A 100 -9.13 1.91 -7.73
C SER A 100 -8.50 0.80 -6.89
N PHE A 101 -7.68 1.16 -5.92
CA PHE A 101 -7.14 0.18 -4.97
C PHE A 101 -8.19 -0.31 -3.96
N PHE A 102 -9.42 0.21 -3.95
CA PHE A 102 -10.51 -0.42 -3.18
C PHE A 102 -11.05 -1.68 -3.87
N GLU A 103 -10.66 -1.91 -5.13
CA GLU A 103 -11.06 -3.06 -5.93
C GLU A 103 -9.85 -3.95 -6.23
N ARG A 104 -10.11 -5.12 -6.82
CA ARG A 104 -9.07 -5.98 -7.37
C ARG A 104 -8.54 -5.37 -8.67
N VAL A 105 -7.24 -5.15 -8.73
CA VAL A 105 -6.52 -4.56 -9.87
C VAL A 105 -5.50 -5.51 -10.47
N LEU A 106 -5.25 -6.66 -9.83
CA LEU A 106 -4.26 -7.64 -10.23
C LEU A 106 -4.77 -9.07 -10.27
N PRO A 107 -4.09 -9.99 -10.98
CA PRO A 107 -4.29 -11.43 -10.87
C PRO A 107 -4.01 -11.96 -9.46
N LYS A 108 -4.41 -13.22 -9.19
CA LYS A 108 -4.18 -13.84 -7.88
C LYS A 108 -2.67 -14.07 -7.64
N ASN A 109 -2.22 -13.93 -6.40
CA ASN A 109 -0.85 -14.31 -5.98
C ASN A 109 0.27 -13.74 -6.87
N ILE A 110 0.22 -12.45 -7.18
CA ILE A 110 1.16 -11.82 -8.14
C ILE A 110 2.27 -11.02 -7.45
N PHE A 111 2.02 -10.45 -6.25
CA PHE A 111 2.98 -9.57 -5.59
C PHE A 111 3.38 -10.07 -4.20
N HIS A 112 4.61 -9.72 -3.81
CA HIS A 112 5.25 -10.14 -2.56
C HIS A 112 5.21 -9.05 -1.50
N ILE A 113 5.39 -7.79 -1.89
CA ILE A 113 5.31 -6.64 -0.98
C ILE A 113 4.38 -5.58 -1.58
N GLY A 114 3.33 -5.23 -0.84
CA GLY A 114 2.46 -4.12 -1.18
C GLY A 114 2.66 -2.94 -0.22
N VAL A 115 2.60 -1.72 -0.76
CA VAL A 115 2.71 -0.48 0.01
C VAL A 115 1.55 0.43 -0.32
N ILE A 116 0.85 0.89 0.72
CA ILE A 116 -0.05 2.05 0.64
C ILE A 116 0.55 3.13 1.52
N ASN A 117 0.85 4.30 0.94
CA ASN A 117 1.46 5.40 1.69
C ASN A 117 0.69 6.69 1.43
N TYR A 118 0.15 7.29 2.51
CA TYR A 118 -0.66 8.50 2.46
C TYR A 118 -1.82 8.46 1.43
N ALA A 119 -2.35 7.27 1.15
CA ALA A 119 -3.57 7.09 0.35
C ALA A 119 -4.69 6.39 1.12
N PHE A 120 -4.36 5.72 2.23
CA PHE A 120 -5.32 4.94 3.02
C PHE A 120 -6.43 5.78 3.66
N HIS A 121 -6.24 7.10 3.81
CA HIS A 121 -7.23 8.00 4.41
C HIS A 121 -8.31 8.47 3.43
N PHE A 122 -8.17 8.21 2.13
CA PHE A 122 -9.23 8.49 1.16
C PHE A 122 -10.39 7.49 1.33
N THR A 123 -11.59 7.94 0.98
CA THR A 123 -12.78 7.07 0.90
C THR A 123 -13.08 6.77 -0.56
N SER A 124 -13.64 5.59 -0.84
CA SER A 124 -13.98 5.18 -2.21
C SER A 124 -15.09 6.04 -2.82
N LYS A 125 -15.95 6.61 -1.96
CA LYS A 125 -17.07 7.47 -2.33
C LYS A 125 -17.44 8.40 -1.19
N ILE A 126 -18.20 9.44 -1.52
CA ILE A 126 -18.78 10.37 -0.56
C ILE A 126 -19.66 9.58 0.44
N PRO A 127 -19.40 9.66 1.76
CA PRO A 127 -20.23 9.01 2.77
C PRO A 127 -21.71 9.34 2.64
N LYS A 128 -22.57 8.34 2.83
CA LYS A 128 -24.01 8.50 2.62
C LYS A 128 -24.60 9.58 3.53
N GLY A 129 -25.37 10.48 2.94
CA GLY A 129 -26.14 11.49 3.66
C GLY A 129 -25.37 12.73 4.08
N ILE A 130 -24.06 12.86 3.76
CA ILE A 130 -23.30 14.06 4.14
C ILE A 130 -23.56 15.26 3.23
N THR A 131 -24.12 15.04 2.04
CA THR A 131 -24.45 16.10 1.06
C THR A 131 -25.94 16.43 1.03
N ASP A 132 -26.77 15.70 1.78
CA ASP A 132 -28.22 15.86 1.81
C ASP A 132 -28.61 16.80 2.94
N GLY A 133 -29.21 17.95 2.63
CA GLY A 133 -29.55 19.00 3.60
C GLY A 133 -30.57 18.56 4.67
N ASP A 134 -31.37 17.55 4.38
CA ASP A 134 -32.41 17.03 5.27
C ASP A 134 -31.92 15.84 6.12
N SER A 135 -30.70 15.37 5.87
CA SER A 135 -30.10 14.23 6.56
C SER A 135 -29.53 14.63 7.93
N PRO A 136 -29.67 13.78 8.96
CA PRO A 136 -28.99 14.00 10.25
C PRO A 136 -27.46 13.99 10.13
N SER A 137 -26.93 13.34 9.08
CA SER A 137 -25.52 13.30 8.76
C SER A 137 -25.08 14.42 7.81
N TRP A 138 -25.93 15.41 7.52
CA TRP A 138 -25.54 16.53 6.65
C TRP A 138 -24.30 17.24 7.20
N ASN A 139 -23.24 17.29 6.39
CA ASN A 139 -22.02 17.98 6.75
C ASN A 139 -21.94 19.32 6.00
N ARG A 140 -22.04 20.42 6.74
CA ARG A 140 -21.80 21.76 6.19
C ARG A 140 -20.30 22.08 6.09
N ASP A 141 -19.46 21.35 6.81
CA ASP A 141 -18.01 21.49 6.79
C ASP A 141 -17.40 20.71 5.62
N MET A 142 -16.17 21.08 5.24
CA MET A 142 -15.44 20.43 4.14
C MET A 142 -14.91 19.03 4.50
N HIS A 143 -14.76 18.73 5.80
CA HIS A 143 -14.24 17.45 6.29
C HIS A 143 -14.95 17.01 7.58
N CYS A 144 -14.71 15.77 8.02
CA CYS A 144 -15.23 15.27 9.30
C CYS A 144 -14.47 15.91 10.46
N THR A 145 -15.11 16.84 11.17
CA THR A 145 -14.53 17.52 12.35
C THR A 145 -14.62 16.68 13.63
N GLY A 146 -15.43 15.61 13.62
CA GLY A 146 -15.67 14.76 14.78
C GLY A 146 -16.67 15.29 15.80
N PHE A 147 -17.20 16.52 15.62
CA PHE A 147 -18.19 17.11 16.54
C PHE A 147 -19.63 16.61 16.30
N ASN A 148 -20.00 16.41 15.04
CA ASN A 148 -21.30 15.85 14.70
C ASN A 148 -21.17 14.32 14.66
N GLU A 149 -21.76 13.64 15.64
CA GLU A 149 -21.71 12.17 15.76
C GLU A 149 -22.35 11.46 14.56
N ALA A 150 -23.39 12.02 13.93
CA ALA A 150 -24.00 11.43 12.74
C ALA A 150 -23.11 11.55 11.51
N VAL A 151 -22.37 12.66 11.37
CA VAL A 151 -21.33 12.83 10.32
C VAL A 151 -20.18 11.87 10.59
N LYS A 152 -19.64 11.86 11.81
CA LYS A 152 -18.55 10.98 12.23
C LYS A 152 -18.89 9.51 11.97
N LYS A 153 -20.10 9.09 12.32
CA LYS A 153 -20.58 7.73 12.04
C LYS A 153 -20.63 7.46 10.54
N ALA A 154 -21.14 8.38 9.72
CA ALA A 154 -21.19 8.20 8.27
C ALA A 154 -19.80 7.99 7.65
N TYR A 155 -18.81 8.80 8.07
CA TYR A 155 -17.41 8.62 7.65
C TYR A 155 -16.82 7.29 8.14
N LEU A 156 -17.07 6.92 9.40
CA LEU A 156 -16.58 5.65 9.97
C LEU A 156 -17.18 4.44 9.25
N ASP A 157 -18.49 4.44 8.99
CA ASP A 157 -19.17 3.37 8.26
C ASP A 157 -18.57 3.22 6.85
N GLN A 158 -18.34 4.34 6.15
CA GLN A 158 -17.75 4.33 4.80
C GLN A 158 -16.30 3.82 4.84
N TYR A 159 -15.48 4.33 5.75
CA TYR A 159 -14.09 3.91 5.92
C TYR A 159 -13.97 2.43 6.30
N SER A 160 -14.89 1.92 7.12
CA SER A 160 -14.92 0.51 7.53
C SER A 160 -15.26 -0.41 6.35
N ALA A 161 -16.22 -0.01 5.51
CA ALA A 161 -16.54 -0.72 4.28
C ALA A 161 -15.34 -0.69 3.30
N ASP A 162 -14.75 0.48 3.09
CA ASP A 162 -13.61 0.65 2.20
C ASP A 162 -12.39 -0.15 2.65
N THR A 163 -12.10 -0.17 3.96
CA THR A 163 -11.01 -0.96 4.53
C THR A 163 -11.24 -2.44 4.29
N LYS A 164 -12.49 -2.92 4.45
CA LYS A 164 -12.83 -4.31 4.18
C LYS A 164 -12.62 -4.66 2.71
N ASP A 165 -13.18 -3.86 1.79
CA ASP A 165 -13.07 -4.12 0.34
C ASP A 165 -11.61 -4.09 -0.12
N LEU A 166 -10.82 -3.14 0.39
CA LEU A 166 -9.39 -3.06 0.14
C LEU A 166 -8.67 -4.33 0.60
N LEU A 167 -8.87 -4.76 1.85
CA LEU A 167 -8.18 -5.93 2.41
C LEU A 167 -8.61 -7.23 1.72
N ASP A 168 -9.91 -7.37 1.41
CA ASP A 168 -10.46 -8.51 0.68
C ASP A 168 -9.86 -8.58 -0.75
N ALA A 169 -9.67 -7.45 -1.42
CA ALA A 169 -8.98 -7.42 -2.71
C ALA A 169 -7.49 -7.79 -2.57
N ARG A 170 -6.78 -7.23 -1.58
CA ARG A 170 -5.35 -7.46 -1.39
C ARG A 170 -5.03 -8.90 -1.00
N VAL A 171 -5.84 -9.54 -0.15
CA VAL A 171 -5.58 -10.92 0.30
C VAL A 171 -5.59 -11.92 -0.85
N GLU A 172 -6.34 -11.64 -1.93
CA GLU A 172 -6.33 -12.52 -3.08
C GLU A 172 -5.18 -12.25 -4.07
N GLU A 173 -4.60 -11.05 -4.06
CA GLU A 173 -3.55 -10.63 -5.00
C GLU A 173 -2.14 -10.85 -4.44
N ILE A 174 -1.99 -10.77 -3.12
CA ILE A 174 -0.72 -11.01 -2.43
C ILE A 174 -0.41 -12.51 -2.41
N VAL A 175 0.87 -12.87 -2.59
CA VAL A 175 1.31 -14.26 -2.41
C VAL A 175 1.20 -14.67 -0.94
N SER A 176 1.10 -15.98 -0.69
CA SER A 176 1.21 -16.52 0.66
C SER A 176 2.56 -16.13 1.29
N GLY A 177 2.53 -15.57 2.50
CA GLY A 177 3.71 -15.04 3.19
C GLY A 177 4.16 -13.66 2.74
N GLY A 178 3.45 -13.02 1.79
CA GLY A 178 3.71 -11.64 1.39
C GLY A 178 3.40 -10.63 2.48
N LEU A 179 3.93 -9.41 2.31
CA LEU A 179 3.81 -8.32 3.26
C LEU A 179 3.00 -7.15 2.70
N MET A 180 2.17 -6.54 3.54
CA MET A 180 1.46 -5.31 3.22
C MET A 180 1.84 -4.22 4.23
N LEU A 181 2.40 -3.12 3.74
CA LEU A 181 2.79 -1.96 4.55
C LEU A 181 1.78 -0.83 4.34
N LEU A 182 1.14 -0.38 5.43
CA LEU A 182 0.14 0.68 5.41
C LEU A 182 0.66 1.89 6.20
N PHE A 183 0.84 3.01 5.52
CA PHE A 183 1.26 4.28 6.11
C PHE A 183 0.20 5.34 5.87
N GLY A 184 -0.20 6.04 6.92
CA GLY A 184 -1.20 7.09 6.82
C GLY A 184 -1.30 7.93 8.09
N SER A 185 -2.08 9.00 7.99
CA SER A 185 -2.45 9.83 9.12
C SER A 185 -3.48 9.09 9.98
N CYS A 186 -3.18 8.94 11.26
CA CYS A 186 -4.10 8.40 12.26
C CYS A 186 -4.29 9.42 13.37
N LEU A 187 -5.43 9.35 14.05
CA LEU A 187 -5.65 10.04 15.31
C LEU A 187 -5.05 9.22 16.44
N ARG A 188 -4.45 9.88 17.43
CA ARG A 188 -4.01 9.19 18.65
C ARG A 188 -5.23 8.89 19.51
N ASP A 189 -5.14 7.81 20.26
CA ASP A 189 -6.19 7.46 21.23
C ASP A 189 -6.36 8.58 22.26
N GLY A 190 -7.60 9.07 22.39
CA GLY A 190 -7.95 10.14 23.32
C GLY A 190 -7.90 11.56 22.74
N ASP A 191 -7.26 11.77 21.58
CA ASP A 191 -7.23 13.08 20.91
C ASP A 191 -8.52 13.32 20.12
N LYS A 192 -9.07 14.54 20.21
CA LYS A 192 -10.14 14.98 19.31
C LYS A 192 -9.54 15.47 17.99
N ILE A 193 -10.25 15.25 16.88
CA ILE A 193 -9.85 15.76 15.54
C ILE A 193 -9.61 17.27 15.55
N SER A 194 -10.31 18.02 16.40
CA SER A 194 -10.13 19.47 16.55
C SER A 194 -8.84 19.89 17.24
N GLU A 195 -8.11 18.97 17.87
CA GLU A 195 -6.91 19.24 18.67
C GLU A 195 -5.61 18.90 17.93
N THR A 196 -5.70 18.32 16.72
CA THR A 196 -4.54 17.95 15.90
C THR A 196 -4.10 19.04 14.92
N SER A 197 -4.23 20.33 15.31
CA SER A 197 -3.78 21.49 14.51
C SER A 197 -2.27 21.71 14.58
#